data_AF-A0A356P9K7-F1
#
_entry.id   AF-A0A356P9K7-F1
#
_cell.length_a   1.000
_cell.length_b   1.000
_cell.length_c   1.000
_cell.angle_alpha   90.00
_cell.angle_beta   90.00
_cell.angle_gamma   90.00
#
_symmetry.space_group_name_H-M   'P 1'
#
loop_
_entity.id
_entity.type
_entity.pdbx_description
1 polymer ?
#
loop_
_entity_poly.entity_id
_entity_poly.type
_entity_poly.pdbx_seq_one_letter_code
_entity_poly.pdbx_strand_id
1 'polypeptide(L)'
;MSISNDDLYKLVNILLEETKQSAYDYLRFLAIGNVRPDWDEIMKMEPDDIPLSAEEKKQLQSNNNKFMSLEDAIKGLNLQSTLNR
;
A
#
# COMPACT_ATOMS: atom_id res chain seq x y z
N MET A 1 20.71 -11.06 9.27
CA MET A 1 21.08 -9.68 9.68
C MET A 1 20.07 -9.25 10.72
N SER A 2 20.48 -8.94 11.95
CA SER A 2 19.57 -8.39 12.96
C SER A 2 19.69 -6.87 12.95
N ILE A 3 18.56 -6.19 12.78
CA ILE A 3 18.48 -4.74 12.95
C ILE A 3 18.25 -4.47 14.43
N SER A 4 19.01 -3.55 15.03
CA SER A 4 18.82 -3.16 16.44
C SER A 4 17.67 -2.16 16.57
N ASN A 5 17.04 -2.09 17.75
CA ASN A 5 16.02 -1.07 18.02
C ASN A 5 16.58 0.34 17.85
N ASP A 6 17.84 0.56 18.22
CA ASP A 6 18.50 1.86 18.07
C ASP A 6 18.64 2.29 16.61
N ASP A 7 18.86 1.34 15.70
CA ASP A 7 18.93 1.64 14.27
C ASP A 7 17.56 1.97 13.68
N LEU A 8 16.49 1.34 14.18
CA LEU A 8 15.11 1.71 13.84
C LEU A 8 14.77 3.13 14.35
N TYR A 9 15.14 3.47 15.58
CA TYR A 9 14.93 4.81 16.12
C TYR A 9 15.66 5.89 15.32
N LYS A 10 16.92 5.63 14.93
CA LYS A 10 17.68 6.54 14.05
C LYS A 10 17.00 6.73 12.70
N LEU A 11 16.47 5.65 12.12
CA LEU A 11 15.76 5.69 10.84
C LEU A 11 14.49 6.53 10.91
N VAL A 12 13.70 6.38 11.97
CA VAL A 12 12.49 7.20 12.15
C VAL A 12 12.82 8.69 12.36
N ASN A 13 13.94 8.98 13.02
CA ASN A 13 14.39 10.36 13.27
C ASN A 13 14.88 11.10 12.01
N ILE A 14 15.32 10.39 10.97
CA ILE A 14 15.77 11.01 9.71
C ILE A 14 14.64 11.16 8.67
N LEU A 15 13.45 10.63 8.95
CA LEU A 15 12.29 10.77 8.05
C LEU A 15 11.81 12.22 7.99
N LEU A 16 11.43 12.64 6.78
CA LEU A 16 10.72 13.90 6.55
C LEU A 16 9.36 13.88 7.25
N GLU A 17 8.91 15.01 7.80
CA GLU A 17 7.63 15.09 8.53
C GLU A 17 6.44 14.58 7.69
N GLU A 18 6.45 14.85 6.39
CA GLU A 18 5.43 14.40 5.45
C GLU A 18 5.37 12.86 5.28
N THR A 19 6.48 12.15 5.52
CA THR A 19 6.55 10.68 5.38
C THR A 19 6.43 9.94 6.71
N LYS A 20 6.55 10.63 7.85
CA LYS A 20 6.42 10.02 9.19
C LYS A 20 5.08 9.33 9.40
N GLN A 21 3.99 9.92 8.91
CA GLN A 21 2.66 9.30 9.02
C GLN A 21 2.60 7.97 8.27
N SER A 22 3.08 7.95 7.02
CA SER A 22 3.13 6.73 6.21
C SER A 22 4.03 5.66 6.82
N ALA A 23 5.19 6.05 7.34
CA ALA A 23 6.09 5.14 8.03
C ALA A 23 5.47 4.56 9.31
N TYR A 24 4.76 5.38 10.09
CA TYR A 24 4.02 4.92 11.26
C TYR A 24 2.93 3.91 10.88
N ASP A 25 2.12 4.21 9.87
CA ASP A 25 1.06 3.32 9.41
C ASP A 25 1.61 1.98 8.93
N TYR A 26 2.75 1.98 8.22
CA TYR A 26 3.42 0.77 7.78
C TYR A 26 4.01 -0.04 8.94
N LEU A 27 4.74 0.60 9.86
CA LEU A 27 5.27 -0.07 11.06
C LEU A 27 4.16 -0.64 11.93
N ARG A 28 3.04 0.07 12.06
CA ARG A 28 1.84 -0.38 12.76
C ARG A 28 1.22 -1.60 12.06
N PHE A 29 1.11 -1.58 10.73
CA PHE A 29 0.66 -2.73 9.95
C PHE A 29 1.54 -3.97 10.19
N LEU A 30 2.87 -3.79 10.21
CA LEU A 30 3.80 -4.88 10.51
C LEU A 30 3.68 -5.38 11.95
N ALA A 31 3.52 -4.47 12.91
CA ALA A 31 3.42 -4.79 14.34
C ALA A 31 2.11 -5.49 14.72
N ILE A 32 1.01 -5.20 14.03
CA ILE A 32 -0.28 -5.89 14.22
C ILE A 32 -0.21 -7.34 13.74
N GLY A 33 0.87 -7.72 13.03
CA GLY A 33 1.14 -9.10 12.70
C GLY A 33 0.22 -9.57 11.60
N ASN A 34 0.41 -9.06 10.38
CA ASN A 34 -0.04 -9.81 9.22
C ASN A 34 0.87 -11.04 9.08
N VAL A 35 0.50 -12.12 9.76
CA VAL A 35 0.72 -13.45 9.18
C VAL A 35 -0.09 -13.41 7.90
N ARG A 36 0.57 -13.04 6.79
CA ARG A 36 -0.09 -13.04 5.49
C ARG A 36 -0.56 -14.49 5.30
N PRO A 37 -1.88 -14.73 5.22
CA PRO A 37 -2.38 -16.07 5.04
C PRO A 37 -1.82 -16.63 3.74
N ASP A 38 -1.47 -17.91 3.75
CA ASP A 38 -1.07 -18.58 2.52
C ASP A 38 -2.26 -18.60 1.54
N TRP A 39 -1.99 -18.78 0.25
CA TRP A 39 -3.05 -18.80 -0.77
C TRP A 39 -4.12 -19.87 -0.47
N ASP A 40 -3.73 -20.99 0.13
CA ASP A 40 -4.63 -22.05 0.58
C ASP A 40 -5.50 -21.65 1.78
N GLU A 41 -5.02 -20.73 2.61
CA GLU A 41 -5.78 -20.17 3.72
C GLU A 41 -6.74 -19.09 3.22
N ILE A 42 -6.29 -18.22 2.31
CA ILE A 42 -7.12 -17.19 1.66
C ILE A 42 -8.32 -17.82 0.95
N MET A 43 -8.12 -18.93 0.23
CA MET A 43 -9.20 -19.65 -0.47
C MET A 43 -10.29 -20.20 0.46
N LYS A 44 -9.98 -20.38 1.75
CA LYS A 44 -10.90 -20.90 2.77
C LYS A 44 -11.46 -19.80 3.67
N MET A 45 -11.02 -18.55 3.51
CA MET A 45 -11.54 -17.43 4.27
C MET A 45 -12.92 -17.03 3.74
N GLU A 46 -13.78 -16.63 4.67
CA GLU A 46 -15.06 -16.04 4.30
C GLU A 46 -14.82 -14.71 3.56
N PRO A 47 -15.61 -14.42 2.51
CA PRO A 47 -15.57 -13.12 1.87
C PRO A 47 -15.82 -12.00 2.87
N ASP A 48 -15.06 -10.93 2.77
CA ASP A 48 -15.30 -9.75 3.60
C ASP A 48 -16.63 -9.08 3.21
N ASP A 49 -17.42 -8.68 4.22
CA ASP A 49 -18.66 -7.91 4.03
C ASP A 49 -18.40 -6.41 3.79
N ILE A 50 -17.14 -6.02 3.54
CA ILE A 50 -16.76 -4.63 3.34
C ILE A 50 -17.25 -4.19 1.95
N PRO A 51 -18.17 -3.22 1.86
CA PRO A 51 -18.68 -2.77 0.58
C PRO A 51 -17.57 -2.03 -0.18
N LEU A 52 -17.51 -2.25 -1.49
CA LEU A 52 -16.60 -1.51 -2.37
C LEU A 52 -16.77 0.00 -2.19
N SER A 53 -15.64 0.69 -2.07
CA SER A 53 -15.54 2.14 -2.07
C SER A 53 -16.06 2.72 -3.39
N ALA A 54 -16.32 4.04 -3.39
CA ALA A 54 -16.80 4.73 -4.59
C ALA A 54 -15.81 4.62 -5.76
N GLU A 55 -14.50 4.62 -5.47
CA GLU A 55 -13.45 4.48 -6.47
C GLU A 55 -13.37 3.05 -7.03
N GLU A 56 -13.42 2.03 -6.16
CA GLU A 56 -13.44 0.62 -6.59
C GLU A 56 -14.69 0.30 -7.41
N LYS A 57 -15.85 0.84 -7.04
CA LYS A 57 -17.08 0.73 -7.85
C LYS A 57 -16.91 1.36 -9.23
N LYS A 58 -16.26 2.52 -9.32
CA LYS A 58 -15.98 3.20 -10.58
C LYS A 58 -14.99 2.39 -11.43
N GLN A 59 -13.96 1.80 -10.84
CA GLN A 59 -13.03 0.90 -11.51
C GLN A 59 -13.74 -0.36 -12.03
N LEU A 60 -14.59 -0.99 -11.22
CA LEU A 60 -15.34 -2.19 -11.60
C LEU A 60 -16.37 -1.93 -12.71
N GLN A 61 -17.04 -0.78 -12.69
CA GLN A 61 -18.04 -0.39 -13.70
C GLN A 61 -17.42 0.17 -14.98
N SER A 62 -16.09 0.32 -15.02
CA SER A 62 -15.39 0.70 -16.23
C SER A 62 -15.39 -0.50 -17.19
N ASN A 63 -16.45 -0.64 -17.99
CA ASN A 63 -16.67 -1.71 -18.99
C ASN A 63 -15.58 -1.85 -20.07
N ASN A 64 -14.48 -1.10 -19.96
CA ASN A 64 -13.33 -1.23 -20.83
C ASN A 64 -12.21 -1.82 -19.99
N ASN A 65 -11.63 -2.91 -20.49
CA ASN A 65 -10.39 -3.56 -20.08
C ASN A 65 -9.15 -2.62 -20.15
N LYS A 66 -9.35 -1.33 -19.90
CA LYS A 66 -8.34 -0.29 -19.80
C LYS A 66 -7.80 -0.34 -18.39
N PHE A 67 -6.88 -1.26 -18.18
CA PHE A 67 -5.82 -1.02 -17.22
C PHE A 67 -5.24 0.37 -17.51
N MET A 68 -5.25 1.24 -16.51
CA MET A 68 -4.57 2.53 -16.62
C MET A 68 -3.06 2.23 -16.60
N SER A 69 -2.31 2.72 -17.59
CA SER A 69 -0.86 2.56 -17.52
C SER A 69 -0.33 3.29 -16.29
N LEU A 70 0.81 2.85 -15.76
CA LEU A 70 1.46 3.55 -14.66
C LEU A 70 1.72 5.03 -15.02
N GLU A 71 2.04 5.33 -16.28
CA GLU A 71 2.22 6.72 -16.73
C GLU A 71 0.92 7.51 -16.67
N ASP A 72 -0.20 6.93 -17.11
CA ASP A 72 -1.51 7.57 -17.05
C ASP A 72 -1.96 7.80 -15.59
N ALA A 73 -1.64 6.86 -14.69
CA ALA A 73 -1.91 6.99 -13.26
C ALA A 73 -1.12 8.14 -12.63
N ILE A 74 0.19 8.20 -12.91
CA ILE A 74 1.08 9.27 -12.43
C ILE A 74 0.59 10.63 -12.91
N LYS A 75 0.18 10.73 -14.19
CA LYS A 75 -0.37 11.95 -14.77
C LYS A 75 -1.70 12.36 -14.15
N GLY A 76 -2.61 11.41 -13.92
CA GLY A 76 -3.93 11.67 -13.33
C GLY A 76 -3.86 12.09 -11.86
N LEU A 77 -2.87 11.58 -11.13
CA LEU A 77 -2.64 11.88 -9.71
C LEU A 77 -1.66 13.05 -9.50
N ASN A 78 -1.20 13.68 -10.58
CA ASN A 78 -0.22 14.78 -10.56
C ASN A 78 1.06 14.42 -9.78
N LEU A 79 1.44 13.14 -9.84
CA LEU A 79 2.64 12.61 -9.19
C LEU A 79 3.85 12.95 -10.05
N GLN A 80 4.98 13.27 -9.41
CA GLN A 80 6.23 13.45 -10.14
C GLN A 80 6.78 12.09 -10.56
N SER A 81 6.93 11.86 -11.87
CA SER A 81 7.53 10.63 -12.40
C SER A 81 9.04 10.62 -12.16
N THR A 82 9.52 10.16 -11.01
CA THR A 82 10.96 9.91 -10.81
C THR A 82 11.35 8.51 -11.26
N LEU A 83 10.81 8.02 -12.38
CA LEU A 83 11.27 6.78 -13.01
C LEU A 83 12.26 7.12 -14.13
N ASN A 84 13.45 7.59 -13.76
CA ASN A 84 14.58 7.64 -14.68
C ASN A 84 15.15 6.22 -14.79
N ARG A 85 14.95 5.58 -15.94
CA ARG A 85 15.56 4.30 -16.30
C ARG A 85 16.59 4.52 -17.40
#